data_AF-A0A7S2Z3Z9-F1
#
_entry.id   AF-A0A7S2Z3Z9-F1
#
_cell.length_a   1.000
_cell.length_b   1.000
_cell.length_c   1.000
_cell.angle_alpha   90.00
_cell.angle_beta   90.00
_cell.angle_gamma   90.00
#
_symmetry.space_group_name_H-M   'P 1'
#
loop_
_entity.id
_entity.type
_entity.pdbx_description
1 polymer ?
#
loop_
_entity_poly.entity_id
_entity_poly.type
_entity_poly.pdbx_seq_one_letter_code
_entity_poly.pdbx_strand_id
1 'polypeptide(L)'
;GGAENAHCWSDGWKERVTLMHLLTHSAGFKEWYNFKAMGLDDASKIREWVLTEAEMVYVPGTAYRYSDLSMIVLGFVVEKVAGESLAAFAGANIFAPLGMGSTAFRGGAGSDFDWDTRIVPTEVDRVERARLLWGEVH
;
A
#
# COMPACT_ATOMS: atom_id res chain seq x y z
N GLY A 1 28.29 -13.49 -5.00
CA GLY A 1 28.58 -12.95 -3.66
C GLY A 1 27.70 -11.74 -3.47
N GLY A 2 26.99 -11.68 -2.34
CA GLY A 2 26.04 -10.60 -2.05
C GLY A 2 24.72 -11.10 -1.46
N ALA A 3 24.77 -12.03 -0.52
CA ALA A 3 23.69 -12.26 0.44
C ALA A 3 24.15 -11.59 1.74
N GLU A 4 24.19 -10.25 1.74
CA GLU A 4 24.48 -9.49 2.96
C GLU A 4 23.16 -9.27 3.69
N ASN A 5 22.88 -10.22 4.58
CA ASN A 5 22.08 -10.11 5.80
C ASN A 5 20.72 -9.41 5.67
N ALA A 6 19.77 -10.11 5.04
CA ALA A 6 18.36 -9.91 5.29
C ALA A 6 18.09 -10.14 6.79
N HIS A 7 17.92 -9.06 7.55
CA HIS A 7 17.60 -9.15 8.97
C HIS A 7 16.09 -9.48 9.11
N CYS A 8 15.83 -10.73 9.48
CA CYS A 8 14.50 -11.24 9.78
C CYS A 8 13.92 -10.56 11.03
N TRP A 9 12.63 -10.80 11.29
CA TRP A 9 11.86 -10.39 12.48
C TRP A 9 12.55 -10.57 13.85
N SER A 10 13.62 -11.37 13.91
CA SER A 10 14.34 -11.75 15.13
C SER A 10 15.09 -10.61 15.83
N ASP A 11 15.40 -9.51 15.14
CA ASP A 11 16.35 -8.52 15.66
C ASP A 11 15.70 -7.39 16.48
N GLY A 12 14.39 -7.45 16.71
CA GLY A 12 13.65 -6.47 17.52
C GLY A 12 13.46 -5.12 16.81
N TRP A 13 13.66 -5.06 15.50
CA TRP A 13 13.62 -3.80 14.75
C TRP A 13 12.17 -3.33 14.52
N LYS A 14 11.21 -4.24 14.41
CA LYS A 14 9.81 -3.90 14.14
C LYS A 14 9.15 -3.18 15.31
N GLU A 15 9.54 -3.54 16.52
CA GLU A 15 9.13 -2.93 17.78
C GLU A 15 9.61 -1.47 17.89
N ARG A 16 10.62 -1.07 17.09
CA ARG A 16 11.12 0.31 17.03
C ARG A 16 10.50 1.13 15.90
N VAL A 17 9.65 0.53 15.05
CA VAL A 17 8.95 1.25 14.00
C VAL A 17 7.88 2.15 14.63
N THR A 18 7.80 3.39 14.17
CA THR A 18 6.83 4.38 14.62
C THR A 18 5.96 4.83 13.45
N LEU A 19 4.83 5.48 13.72
CA LEU A 19 4.01 6.10 12.67
C LEU A 19 4.81 7.11 11.85
N MET A 20 5.69 7.87 12.51
CA MET A 20 6.56 8.82 11.82
C MET A 20 7.47 8.10 10.83
N HIS A 21 8.11 6.99 11.24
CA HIS A 21 8.97 6.23 10.33
C HIS A 21 8.23 5.70 9.10
N LEU A 22 6.97 5.28 9.27
CA LEU A 22 6.14 4.85 8.14
C LEU A 22 5.84 6.04 7.21
N LEU A 23 5.37 7.16 7.77
CA LEU A 23 5.04 8.39 7.04
C LEU A 23 6.23 8.98 6.29
N THR A 24 7.44 8.85 6.83
CA THR A 24 8.67 9.40 6.26
C THR A 24 9.49 8.38 5.50
N HIS A 25 8.97 7.18 5.23
CA HIS A 25 9.68 6.11 4.53
C HIS A 25 11.07 5.80 5.11
N SER A 26 11.16 5.75 6.44
CA SER A 26 12.38 5.42 7.19
C SER A 26 12.17 4.24 8.13
N ALA A 27 11.18 3.39 7.85
CA ALA A 27 10.80 2.27 8.71
C ALA A 27 11.70 1.03 8.58
N GLY A 28 12.67 1.02 7.67
CA GLY A 28 13.57 -0.12 7.47
C GLY A 28 13.10 -1.12 6.42
N PHE A 29 11.91 -0.96 5.85
CA PHE A 29 11.37 -1.87 4.83
C PHE A 29 12.10 -1.75 3.49
N LYS A 30 12.12 -2.86 2.75
CA LYS A 30 12.39 -2.86 1.32
C LYS A 30 11.39 -1.98 0.57
N GLU A 31 11.81 -1.47 -0.59
CA GLU A 31 11.06 -0.51 -1.40
C GLU A 31 9.74 -1.12 -1.90
N TRP A 32 9.77 -2.29 -2.54
CA TRP A 32 8.60 -2.94 -3.11
C TRP A 32 8.83 -4.44 -3.34
N TYR A 33 7.74 -5.17 -3.61
CA TYR A 33 7.74 -6.57 -4.04
C TYR A 33 6.76 -6.78 -5.19
N ASN A 34 7.08 -7.68 -6.11
CA ASN A 34 6.14 -8.12 -7.14
C ASN A 34 5.18 -9.15 -6.56
N PHE A 35 4.15 -8.69 -5.82
CA PHE A 35 3.19 -9.56 -5.14
C PHE A 35 2.49 -10.52 -6.11
N LYS A 36 2.17 -10.08 -7.32
CA LYS A 36 1.56 -10.93 -8.36
C LYS A 36 2.46 -12.12 -8.73
N ALA A 37 3.76 -11.87 -8.95
CA ALA A 37 4.72 -12.95 -9.25
C ALA A 37 4.93 -13.91 -8.08
N MET A 38 4.65 -13.45 -6.86
CA MET A 38 4.66 -14.27 -5.64
C MET A 38 3.34 -15.03 -5.41
N GLY A 39 2.35 -14.88 -6.30
CA GLY A 39 1.03 -15.49 -6.14
C GLY A 39 0.15 -14.82 -5.08
N LEU A 40 0.48 -13.58 -4.68
CA LEU A 40 -0.28 -12.77 -3.73
C LEU A 40 -1.12 -11.76 -4.52
N ASP A 41 -2.39 -12.10 -4.71
CA ASP A 41 -3.36 -11.37 -5.52
C ASP A 41 -4.49 -10.71 -4.72
N ASP A 42 -4.53 -10.96 -3.41
CA ASP A 42 -5.53 -10.44 -2.48
C ASP A 42 -4.90 -9.48 -1.46
N ALA A 43 -5.60 -8.38 -1.18
CA ALA A 43 -5.11 -7.34 -0.27
C ALA A 43 -4.87 -7.86 1.16
N SER A 44 -5.70 -8.79 1.64
CA SER A 44 -5.54 -9.39 2.97
C SER A 44 -4.31 -10.28 3.01
N LYS A 45 -4.08 -11.10 1.97
CA LYS A 45 -2.87 -11.93 1.85
C LYS A 45 -1.60 -11.09 1.76
N ILE A 46 -1.61 -10.03 0.95
CA ILE A 46 -0.48 -9.10 0.83
C ILE A 46 -0.19 -8.47 2.19
N ARG A 47 -1.23 -8.00 2.88
CA ARG A 47 -1.09 -7.41 4.21
C ARG A 47 -0.52 -8.40 5.22
N GLU A 48 -1.04 -9.61 5.28
CA GLU A 48 -0.51 -10.66 6.14
C GLU A 48 0.97 -10.90 5.84
N TRP A 49 1.32 -11.09 4.58
CA TRP A 49 2.71 -11.30 4.16
C TRP A 49 3.62 -10.12 4.53
N VAL A 50 3.17 -8.87 4.36
CA VAL A 50 3.94 -7.68 4.78
C VAL A 50 4.15 -7.67 6.31
N LEU A 51 3.15 -8.14 7.06
CA LEU A 51 3.16 -8.21 8.51
C LEU A 51 3.76 -9.52 9.08
N THR A 52 4.21 -10.47 8.26
CA THR A 52 4.84 -11.70 8.77
C THR A 52 6.12 -12.10 8.05
N GLU A 53 6.32 -11.69 6.80
CA GLU A 53 7.44 -12.15 5.95
C GLU A 53 8.30 -11.01 5.42
N ALA A 54 7.79 -9.77 5.34
CA ALA A 54 8.54 -8.68 4.74
C ALA A 54 9.88 -8.41 5.45
N GLU A 55 10.93 -8.31 4.63
CA GLU A 55 12.30 -8.07 5.03
C GLU A 55 12.52 -6.64 5.50
N MET A 56 13.33 -6.49 6.56
CA MET A 56 13.91 -5.20 6.93
C MET A 56 15.35 -5.13 6.45
N VAL A 57 15.64 -4.12 5.62
CA VAL A 57 16.92 -3.97 4.93
C VAL A 57 17.81 -2.89 5.57
N TYR A 58 17.30 -2.17 6.58
CA TYR A 58 18.06 -1.23 7.41
C TYR A 58 17.34 -0.95 8.74
N VAL A 59 18.07 -0.37 9.70
CA VAL A 59 17.54 -0.01 11.02
C VAL A 59 16.51 1.13 10.90
N PRO A 60 15.33 1.04 11.54
CA PRO A 60 14.35 2.12 11.52
C PRO A 60 14.95 3.46 11.97
N GLY A 61 14.66 4.52 11.22
CA GLY A 61 15.10 5.89 11.49
C GLY A 61 16.53 6.21 11.02
N THR A 62 17.32 5.24 10.54
CA THR A 62 18.72 5.52 10.16
C THR A 62 18.91 5.84 8.67
N ALA A 63 17.90 5.59 7.84
CA ALA A 63 17.94 5.92 6.42
C ALA A 63 16.53 6.24 5.89
N TYR A 64 16.50 6.97 4.78
CA TYR A 64 15.29 7.19 3.99
C TYR A 64 15.31 6.26 2.78
N ARG A 65 14.24 5.48 2.59
CA ARG A 65 13.99 4.71 1.37
C ARG A 65 12.51 4.60 1.10
N TYR A 66 12.07 5.22 0.00
CA TYR A 66 10.68 5.15 -0.45
C TYR A 66 10.22 3.70 -0.54
N SER A 67 9.12 3.37 0.14
CA SER A 67 8.68 2.00 0.37
C SER A 67 7.17 1.89 0.39
N ASP A 68 6.64 1.09 -0.54
CA ASP A 68 5.22 0.77 -0.65
C ASP A 68 4.75 0.01 0.60
N LEU A 69 5.63 -0.81 1.17
CA LEU A 69 5.35 -1.59 2.38
C LEU A 69 5.09 -0.68 3.58
N SER A 70 5.82 0.44 3.67
CA SER A 70 5.57 1.43 4.73
C SER A 70 4.16 2.02 4.62
N MET A 71 3.67 2.26 3.40
CA MET A 71 2.33 2.77 3.16
C MET A 71 1.25 1.70 3.36
N ILE A 72 1.50 0.44 2.98
CA ILE A 72 0.60 -0.69 3.26
C ILE A 72 0.38 -0.85 4.77
N VAL A 73 1.47 -0.85 5.55
CA VAL A 73 1.40 -0.95 7.01
C VAL A 73 0.67 0.26 7.60
N LEU A 74 0.94 1.47 7.12
CA LEU A 74 0.26 2.67 7.59
C LEU A 74 -1.25 2.64 7.30
N GLY A 75 -1.64 2.22 6.10
CA GLY A 75 -3.05 2.03 5.73
C GLY A 75 -3.74 1.07 6.67
N PHE A 76 -3.10 -0.06 7.00
CA PHE A 76 -3.62 -0.98 7.99
C PHE A 76 -3.76 -0.36 9.38
N VAL A 77 -2.78 0.42 9.84
CA VAL A 77 -2.89 1.09 11.15
C VAL A 77 -4.11 2.01 11.20
N VAL A 78 -4.37 2.77 10.13
CA VAL A 78 -5.56 3.62 10.03
C VAL A 78 -6.83 2.79 10.14
N GLU A 79 -6.95 1.71 9.37
CA GLU A 79 -8.12 0.81 9.44
C GLU A 79 -8.32 0.23 10.85
N LYS A 80 -7.22 -0.17 11.50
CA LYS A 80 -7.27 -0.77 12.83
C LYS A 80 -7.75 0.23 13.89
N VAL A 81 -7.34 1.48 13.78
CA VAL A 81 -7.71 2.55 14.73
C VAL A 81 -9.12 3.08 14.43
N ALA A 82 -9.49 3.21 13.15
CA ALA A 82 -10.80 3.71 12.74
C ALA A 82 -11.92 2.67 12.90
N GLY A 83 -11.60 1.37 12.81
CA GLY A 83 -12.59 0.29 12.87
C GLY A 83 -13.38 0.10 11.57
N GLU A 84 -12.95 0.74 10.48
CA GLU A 84 -13.55 0.67 9.15
C GLU A 84 -12.47 0.54 8.07
N SER A 85 -12.86 0.32 6.82
CA SER A 85 -11.90 0.24 5.71
C SER A 85 -11.27 1.61 5.41
N LEU A 86 -10.06 1.61 4.86
CA LEU A 86 -9.35 2.85 4.52
C LEU A 86 -10.18 3.71 3.54
N ALA A 87 -10.91 3.05 2.63
CA ALA A 87 -11.78 3.71 1.68
C ALA A 87 -12.96 4.43 2.34
N ALA A 88 -13.62 3.79 3.32
CA ALA A 88 -14.69 4.40 4.09
C ALA A 88 -14.17 5.59 4.92
N PHE A 89 -13.05 5.39 5.62
CA PHE A 89 -12.42 6.42 6.43
C PHE A 89 -12.04 7.65 5.60
N ALA A 90 -11.34 7.46 4.48
CA ALA A 90 -10.96 8.56 3.59
C ALA A 90 -12.18 9.25 2.97
N GLY A 91 -13.22 8.48 2.62
CA GLY A 91 -14.49 9.01 2.12
C GLY A 91 -15.13 9.98 3.11
N ALA A 92 -15.29 9.55 4.36
CA ALA A 92 -15.96 10.33 5.40
C ALA A 92 -15.12 11.51 5.92
N ASN A 93 -13.80 11.33 6.05
CA ASN A 93 -12.94 12.27 6.78
C ASN A 93 -12.11 13.18 5.87
N ILE A 94 -11.96 12.86 4.58
CA ILE A 94 -11.12 13.62 3.64
C ILE A 94 -11.94 14.03 2.41
N PHE A 95 -12.49 13.06 1.67
CA PHE A 95 -13.08 13.32 0.37
C PHE A 95 -14.39 14.12 0.49
N ALA A 96 -15.31 13.72 1.37
CA ALA A 96 -16.57 14.42 1.54
C ALA A 96 -16.41 15.85 2.10
N PRO A 97 -15.61 16.10 3.17
CA PRO A 97 -15.39 17.46 3.68
C PRO A 97 -14.73 18.40 2.67
N LEU A 98 -13.93 17.87 1.74
CA LEU A 98 -13.26 18.64 0.69
C LEU A 98 -14.06 18.70 -0.63
N GLY A 99 -15.26 18.11 -0.68
CA GLY A 99 -16.10 18.10 -1.90
C GLY A 99 -15.53 17.26 -3.05
N MET A 100 -14.68 16.28 -2.76
CA MET A 100 -14.01 15.42 -3.74
C MET A 100 -14.93 14.27 -4.23
N GLY A 101 -16.10 14.61 -4.77
CA GLY A 101 -17.12 13.64 -5.21
C GLY A 101 -16.71 12.75 -6.40
N SER A 102 -15.56 13.03 -7.01
CA SER A 102 -14.98 12.25 -8.11
C SER A 102 -13.70 11.52 -7.67
N THR A 103 -13.52 11.24 -6.38
CA THR A 103 -12.34 10.55 -5.83
C THR A 103 -12.75 9.37 -4.97
N ALA A 104 -12.21 8.18 -5.27
CA ALA A 104 -12.45 6.97 -4.50
C ALA A 104 -11.33 5.94 -4.73
N PHE A 105 -11.19 4.99 -3.81
CA PHE A 105 -10.38 3.80 -4.03
C PHE A 105 -11.11 2.84 -4.98
N ARG A 106 -10.41 2.34 -6.01
CA ARG A 106 -10.94 1.36 -6.99
C ARG A 106 -12.31 1.73 -7.58
N GLY A 107 -12.52 3.01 -7.93
CA GLY A 107 -13.73 3.44 -8.64
C GLY A 107 -15.01 3.38 -7.80
N GLY A 108 -14.93 3.51 -6.47
CA GLY A 108 -16.07 3.89 -5.64
C GLY A 108 -17.31 3.01 -5.79
N ALA A 109 -17.16 1.70 -5.61
CA ALA A 109 -18.29 0.77 -5.64
C ALA A 109 -19.44 1.25 -4.73
N GLY A 110 -20.60 1.55 -5.34
CA GLY A 110 -21.79 2.04 -4.64
C GLY A 110 -21.99 3.56 -4.61
N SER A 111 -21.21 4.35 -5.35
CA SER A 111 -21.51 5.79 -5.53
C SER A 111 -22.37 6.08 -6.76
N ASP A 112 -23.13 7.16 -6.74
CA ASP A 112 -23.89 7.67 -7.90
C ASP A 112 -23.02 8.23 -9.04
N PHE A 113 -21.70 8.30 -8.84
CA PHE A 113 -20.76 8.74 -9.85
C PHE A 113 -20.55 7.63 -10.90
N ASP A 114 -20.73 7.96 -12.18
CA ASP A 114 -20.45 7.07 -13.30
C ASP A 114 -18.94 6.93 -13.51
N TRP A 115 -18.35 5.96 -12.82
CA TRP A 115 -16.92 5.66 -12.91
C TRP A 115 -16.53 5.04 -14.26
N ASP A 116 -17.45 4.35 -14.92
CA ASP A 116 -17.18 3.61 -16.17
C ASP A 116 -16.91 4.54 -17.35
N THR A 117 -17.44 5.77 -17.34
CA THR A 117 -17.23 6.75 -18.43
C THR A 117 -16.29 7.89 -18.06
N ARG A 118 -15.89 8.01 -16.79
CA ARG A 118 -15.19 9.20 -16.26
C ARG A 118 -13.81 8.92 -15.67
N ILE A 119 -13.42 7.67 -15.51
CA ILE A 119 -12.04 7.31 -15.20
C ILE A 119 -11.20 7.50 -16.48
N VAL A 120 -10.05 8.15 -16.40
CA VAL A 120 -9.11 8.17 -17.53
C VAL A 120 -8.33 6.86 -17.50
N PRO A 121 -8.08 6.21 -18.64
CA PRO A 121 -7.20 5.05 -18.70
C PRO A 121 -5.91 5.27 -17.91
N THR A 122 -5.60 4.36 -16.99
CA THR A 122 -4.43 4.44 -16.13
C THR A 122 -3.16 4.07 -16.89
N GLU A 123 -3.22 3.03 -17.73
CA GLU A 123 -2.11 2.61 -18.58
C GLU A 123 -2.62 1.77 -19.77
N VAL A 124 -1.88 1.75 -20.90
CA VAL A 124 -2.03 0.69 -21.91
C VAL A 124 -1.02 -0.41 -21.56
N ASP A 125 -1.45 -1.44 -20.83
CA ASP A 125 -0.60 -2.60 -20.54
C ASP A 125 -0.52 -3.47 -21.81
N ARG A 126 0.58 -3.32 -22.55
CA ARG A 126 0.84 -4.06 -23.80
C ARG A 126 1.56 -5.39 -23.57
N VAL A 127 2.09 -5.62 -22.38
CA VAL A 127 3.08 -6.68 -22.13
C VAL A 127 2.47 -7.84 -21.36
N GLU A 128 1.69 -7.57 -20.32
CA GLU A 128 1.13 -8.59 -19.43
C GLU A 128 -0.33 -8.90 -19.75
N ARG A 129 -1.13 -7.89 -20.07
CA ARG A 129 -2.60 -8.03 -20.20
C ARG A 129 -3.17 -7.62 -21.56
N ALA A 130 -2.34 -7.03 -22.41
CA ALA A 130 -2.68 -6.57 -23.76
C ALA A 130 -3.98 -5.73 -23.84
N ARG A 131 -4.28 -4.93 -22.80
CA ARG A 131 -5.47 -4.08 -22.74
C ARG A 131 -5.23 -2.75 -22.06
N LEU A 132 -6.15 -1.82 -22.30
CA LEU A 132 -6.26 -0.55 -21.59
C LEU A 132 -6.72 -0.82 -20.15
N LEU A 133 -5.92 -0.42 -19.17
CA LEU A 133 -6.20 -0.56 -17.75
C LEU A 133 -6.88 0.69 -17.20
N TRP A 134 -7.90 0.51 -16.38
CA TRP A 134 -8.70 1.58 -15.77
C TRP A 134 -8.76 1.34 -14.27
N GLY A 135 -8.12 2.21 -13.48
CA GLY A 135 -8.10 2.10 -12.02
C GLY A 135 -7.30 0.90 -11.48
N GLU A 136 -6.48 0.26 -12.31
CA GLU A 136 -5.53 -0.79 -11.94
C GLU A 136 -4.11 -0.23 -11.97
N VAL A 137 -3.33 -0.45 -10.91
CA VAL A 137 -1.93 -0.03 -10.77
C VAL A 137 -1.13 -1.24 -10.26
N HIS A 138 0.13 -1.39 -10.70
CA HIS A 138 0.99 -2.57 -10.45
C HIS A 138 1.42 -2.72 -8.99
#